data_AF-A0A929F534-F1
#
_entry.id   AF-A0A929F534-F1
#
_cell.length_a   1.000
_cell.length_b   1.000
_cell.length_c   1.000
_cell.angle_alpha   90.00
_cell.angle_beta   90.00
_cell.angle_gamma   90.00
#
_symmetry.space_group_name_H-M   'P 1'
#
loop_
_entity.id
_entity.type
_entity.pdbx_description
1 polymer ?
#
loop_
_entity_poly.entity_id
_entity_poly.type
_entity_poly.pdbx_seq_one_letter_code
_entity_poly.pdbx_strand_id
1 'polypeptide(L)'
;ILCYELFIAKGHEQKVYPKLATTWELEGMYKHLKRAFSAVELTNPQNPEYWVDNARRLLGRQELRSREVKMIRGFCQQILWAIENKKHFKQ
;
A
#
# COMPACT_ATOMS: atom_id res chain seq x y z
N ILE A 1 -40.61 -21.52 -2.07
CA ILE A 1 -39.41 -20.91 -2.69
C ILE A 1 -39.37 -19.40 -2.40
N LEU A 2 -40.45 -18.66 -2.68
CA LEU A 2 -40.55 -17.20 -2.38
C LEU A 2 -40.17 -16.79 -0.93
N CYS A 3 -40.65 -17.51 0.08
CA CYS A 3 -40.32 -17.20 1.49
C CYS A 3 -38.84 -17.46 1.84
N TYR A 4 -38.17 -18.37 1.13
CA TYR A 4 -36.75 -18.65 1.31
C TYR A 4 -35.90 -17.53 0.69
N GLU A 5 -36.28 -17.03 -0.49
CA GLU A 5 -35.62 -15.90 -1.13
C GLU A 5 -35.77 -14.61 -0.30
N LEU A 6 -36.96 -14.37 0.27
CA LEU A 6 -37.20 -13.27 1.20
C LEU A 6 -36.39 -13.40 2.50
N PHE A 7 -36.20 -14.62 3.01
CA PHE A 7 -35.38 -14.88 4.19
C PHE A 7 -33.88 -14.64 3.92
N ILE A 8 -33.37 -15.10 2.76
CA ILE A 8 -32.00 -14.83 2.32
C ILE A 8 -31.78 -13.32 2.11
N ALA A 9 -32.75 -12.61 1.53
CA ALA A 9 -32.68 -11.15 1.35
C ALA A 9 -32.68 -10.40 2.69
N LYS A 10 -33.41 -10.90 3.70
CA LYS A 10 -33.47 -10.30 5.05
C LYS A 10 -32.17 -10.52 5.86
N GLY A 11 -31.35 -11.51 5.49
CA GLY A 11 -30.08 -11.83 6.13
C GLY A 11 -28.86 -11.07 5.58
N HIS A 12 -29.03 -10.20 4.58
CA HIS A 12 -27.96 -9.34 4.11
C HIS A 12 -27.80 -8.13 5.03
N GLU A 13 -27.17 -8.34 6.20
CA GLU A 13 -26.49 -7.24 6.88
C GLU A 13 -25.58 -6.55 5.85
N GLN A 14 -25.68 -5.23 5.73
CA GLN A 14 -24.75 -4.47 4.88
C GLN A 14 -23.34 -4.70 5.41
N LYS A 15 -22.60 -5.62 4.79
CA LYS A 15 -21.18 -5.81 5.05
C LYS A 15 -20.51 -4.48 4.75
N VAL A 16 -20.02 -3.82 5.80
CA VAL A 16 -19.23 -2.59 5.65
C VAL A 16 -17.92 -2.98 5.00
N TYR A 17 -17.83 -2.82 3.69
CA TYR A 17 -16.59 -3.04 2.96
C TYR A 17 -15.64 -1.89 3.28
N PRO A 18 -14.37 -2.18 3.61
CA PRO A 18 -13.40 -1.12 3.81
C PRO A 18 -13.28 -0.27 2.54
N LYS A 19 -13.10 1.04 2.72
CA LYS A 19 -13.01 2.01 1.63
C LYS A 19 -11.86 1.68 0.68
N LEU A 20 -12.13 1.70 -0.62
CA LEU A 20 -11.09 1.63 -1.66
C LEU A 20 -10.17 2.85 -1.59
N ALA A 21 -8.88 2.63 -1.82
CA ALA A 21 -7.90 3.69 -1.82
C ALA A 21 -8.16 4.66 -2.97
N THR A 22 -8.02 5.95 -2.69
CA THR A 22 -8.09 6.96 -3.75
C THR A 22 -6.77 6.99 -4.54
N THR A 23 -6.81 7.51 -5.77
CA THR A 23 -5.59 7.75 -6.57
C THR A 23 -4.57 8.58 -5.81
N TRP A 24 -5.01 9.55 -5.02
CA TRP A 24 -4.12 10.37 -4.19
C TRP A 24 -3.44 9.54 -3.08
N GLU A 25 -4.16 8.62 -2.44
CA GLU A 25 -3.57 7.70 -1.45
C GLU A 25 -2.55 6.77 -2.09
N LEU A 26 -2.85 6.22 -3.28
CA LEU A 26 -1.93 5.36 -4.04
C LEU A 26 -0.66 6.10 -4.47
N GLU A 27 -0.79 7.30 -5.04
CA GLU A 27 0.39 8.10 -5.41
C GLU A 27 1.23 8.50 -4.18
N GLY A 28 0.58 8.81 -3.06
CA GLY A 28 1.27 9.04 -1.79
C GLY A 28 2.06 7.80 -1.32
N MET A 29 1.51 6.61 -1.53
CA MET A 29 2.20 5.35 -1.23
C MET A 29 3.40 5.10 -2.14
N TYR A 30 3.27 5.31 -3.45
CA TYR A 30 4.40 5.14 -4.38
C TYR A 30 5.54 6.12 -4.07
N LYS A 31 5.24 7.34 -3.60
CA LYS A 31 6.27 8.28 -3.09
C LYS A 31 7.00 7.74 -1.86
N HIS A 32 6.28 7.14 -0.91
CA HIS A 32 6.90 6.51 0.27
C HIS A 32 7.77 5.31 -0.11
N LEU A 33 7.29 4.46 -1.02
CA LEU A 33 8.06 3.33 -1.55
C LEU A 33 9.35 3.79 -2.22
N LYS A 34 9.28 4.82 -3.08
CA LYS A 34 10.46 5.40 -3.71
C LYS A 34 11.51 5.83 -2.68
N ARG A 35 11.09 6.57 -1.65
CA ARG A 35 11.99 7.00 -0.57
C ARG A 35 12.62 5.81 0.15
N ALA A 36 11.82 4.80 0.50
CA ALA A 36 12.31 3.61 1.18
C ALA A 36 13.30 2.82 0.31
N PHE A 37 12.99 2.58 -0.97
CA PHE A 37 13.87 1.90 -1.92
C PHE A 37 15.20 2.64 -2.10
N SER A 38 15.17 3.96 -2.26
CA SER A 38 16.40 4.76 -2.32
C SER A 38 17.21 4.68 -1.04
N ALA A 39 16.58 4.66 0.14
CA ALA A 39 17.27 4.60 1.42
C ALA A 39 17.97 3.25 1.67
N VAL A 40 17.45 2.15 1.11
CA VAL A 40 18.09 0.83 1.14
C VAL A 40 19.02 0.57 -0.06
N GLU A 41 19.29 1.61 -0.86
CA GLU A 41 20.14 1.53 -2.08
C GLU A 41 19.60 0.54 -3.14
N LEU A 42 18.30 0.23 -3.11
CA LEU A 42 17.61 -0.56 -4.12
C LEU A 42 17.40 0.27 -5.38
N THR A 43 18.44 0.38 -6.19
CA THR A 43 18.47 1.20 -7.40
C THR A 43 18.93 0.39 -8.61
N ASN A 44 18.48 0.78 -9.81
CA ASN A 44 19.03 0.29 -11.06
C ASN A 44 19.73 1.49 -11.74
N PRO A 45 21.06 1.47 -11.96
CA PRO A 45 21.78 2.61 -12.54
C PRO A 45 21.27 3.05 -13.92
N GLN A 46 20.69 2.13 -14.68
CA GLN A 46 20.14 2.40 -16.01
C GLN A 46 18.70 2.94 -15.96
N ASN A 47 17.97 2.67 -14.87
CA ASN A 47 16.61 3.15 -14.67
C ASN A 47 16.29 3.33 -13.17
N PRO A 48 16.45 4.55 -12.63
CA PRO A 48 16.17 4.85 -11.23
C PRO A 48 14.72 4.58 -10.78
N GLU A 49 13.75 4.60 -11.71
CA GLU A 49 12.33 4.38 -11.42
C GLU A 49 11.92 2.90 -11.52
N TYR A 50 12.84 2.01 -11.93
CA TYR A 50 12.55 0.60 -12.20
C TYR A 50 11.74 -0.07 -11.09
N TRP A 51 12.15 0.10 -9.84
CA TRP A 51 11.48 -0.54 -8.70
C TRP A 51 10.14 0.08 -8.37
N VAL A 52 9.99 1.40 -8.54
CA VAL A 52 8.72 2.10 -8.31
C VAL A 52 7.71 1.70 -9.38
N ASP A 53 8.13 1.59 -10.63
CA ASP A 53 7.26 1.18 -11.74
C ASP A 53 6.82 -0.28 -11.62
N ASN A 54 7.71 -1.17 -11.19
CA ASN A 54 7.33 -2.55 -10.87
C ASN A 54 6.35 -2.61 -9.68
N ALA A 55 6.57 -1.80 -8.64
CA ALA A 55 5.63 -1.70 -7.53
C ALA A 55 4.25 -1.16 -7.98
N ARG A 56 4.22 -0.14 -8.86
CA ARG A 56 2.98 0.36 -9.48
C ARG A 56 2.26 -0.72 -10.27
N ARG A 57 2.99 -1.48 -11.08
CA ARG A 57 2.41 -2.58 -11.87
C ARG A 57 1.88 -3.71 -11.00
N LEU A 58 2.59 -4.07 -9.94
CA LEU A 58 2.20 -5.14 -9.02
C LEU A 58 0.97 -4.75 -8.19
N LEU A 59 1.05 -3.59 -7.53
CA LEU A 59 0.02 -3.12 -6.59
C LEU A 59 -1.18 -2.51 -7.31
N GLY A 60 -0.99 -1.89 -8.48
CA GLY A 60 -2.06 -1.30 -9.28
C GLY A 60 -2.99 -2.33 -9.92
N ARG A 61 -2.59 -3.62 -9.96
CA ARG A 61 -3.49 -4.73 -10.33
C ARG A 61 -4.48 -5.09 -9.21
N GLN A 62 -4.25 -4.59 -7.99
CA GLN A 62 -5.07 -4.89 -6.82
C GLN A 62 -5.96 -3.69 -6.51
N GLU A 63 -7.22 -3.93 -6.16
CA GLU A 63 -8.14 -2.91 -5.65
C GLU A 63 -7.83 -2.60 -4.17
N LEU A 64 -6.67 -1.99 -3.94
CA LEU A 64 -6.20 -1.72 -2.58
C LEU A 64 -7.18 -0.84 -1.81
N ARG A 65 -7.39 -1.20 -0.55
CA ARG A 65 -8.17 -0.44 0.42
C ARG A 65 -7.33 0.69 1.00
N SER A 66 -7.96 1.80 1.42
CA SER A 66 -7.26 2.90 2.11
C SER A 66 -6.47 2.42 3.34
N ARG A 67 -6.95 1.37 4.02
CA ARG A 67 -6.27 0.76 5.18
C ARG A 67 -4.96 0.08 4.78
N GLU A 68 -4.97 -0.67 3.69
CA GLU A 68 -3.79 -1.39 3.19
C GLU A 68 -2.73 -0.41 2.71
N VAL A 69 -3.16 0.65 2.01
CA VAL A 69 -2.28 1.74 1.59
C VAL A 69 -1.63 2.42 2.80
N LYS A 70 -2.39 2.73 3.86
CA LYS A 70 -1.84 3.27 5.10
C LYS A 70 -0.85 2.32 5.77
N MET A 71 -1.13 1.02 5.76
CA MET A 71 -0.25 -0.01 6.31
C MET A 71 1.09 -0.06 5.56
N ILE A 72 1.07 -0.09 4.22
CA ILE A 72 2.28 -0.05 3.38
C ILE A 72 3.09 1.23 3.64
N ARG A 73 2.42 2.39 3.72
CA ARG A 73 3.07 3.67 4.05
C ARG A 73 3.72 3.65 5.42
N GLY A 74 3.07 3.03 6.41
CA GLY A 74 3.59 2.83 7.76
C GLY A 74 4.86 1.97 7.75
N PHE A 75 4.87 0.85 7.01
CA PHE A 75 6.08 0.03 6.86
C PHE A 75 7.24 0.80 6.22
N CYS A 76 6.98 1.55 5.16
CA CYS A 76 8.00 2.40 4.53
C CYS A 76 8.60 3.40 5.53
N GLN A 77 7.76 4.00 6.38
CA GLN A 77 8.22 4.94 7.40
C GLN A 77 9.08 4.26 8.47
N GLN A 78 8.72 3.04 8.90
CA GLN A 78 9.50 2.26 9.87
C GLN A 78 10.88 1.87 9.30
N ILE A 79 10.94 1.49 8.02
CA ILE A 79 12.20 1.21 7.33
C ILE A 79 13.09 2.45 7.32
N LEU A 80 12.54 3.61 6.91
CA LEU A 80 13.28 4.87 6.88
C LEU A 80 13.82 5.25 8.26
N TRP A 81 12.98 5.17 9.30
CA TRP A 81 13.38 5.43 10.68
C TRP A 81 14.50 4.51 11.16
N ALA A 82 14.43 3.21 10.84
CA ALA A 82 15.47 2.25 11.20
C ALA A 82 16.82 2.55 10.52
N ILE A 83 16.80 3.01 9.26
CA ILE A 83 18.01 3.39 8.51
C ILE A 83 18.61 4.67 9.06
N GLU A 84 17.77 5.68 9.32
CA GLU A 84 18.20 6.96 9.93
C GLU A 84 18.85 6.72 11.29
N ASN A 85 18.26 5.90 12.15
CA ASN A 85 18.85 5.56 13.44
C ASN A 85 20.14 4.76 13.32
N LYS A 86 20.25 3.82 12.38
CA LYS A 86 21.51 3.10 12.14
C LYS A 86 22.66 4.03 11.73
N LYS A 87 22.36 5.13 11.02
CA LYS A 87 23.36 6.16 10.69
C LYS A 87 23.85 6.89 11.94
N HIS A 88 22.95 7.17 12.90
CA HIS A 88 23.31 7.81 14.17
C HIS A 88 24.24 6.99 15.05
N PHE A 89 24.22 5.66 14.98
CA PHE A 89 25.12 4.79 15.75
C PHE A 89 26.47 4.49 15.07
N LYS A 90 26.65 4.89 13.81
CA LYS A 90 27.90 4.70 13.04
C LYS A 90 28.74 5.98 12.91
N GLN A 91 28.29 7.12 13.45
CA GLN A 91 29.06 8.35 13.60
C GLN A 91 29.66 8.43 15.00
#